data_AF-A0A7J3F9R1-F1
#
_entry.id   AF-A0A7J3F9R1-F1
#
_cell.length_a   1.000
_cell.length_b   1.000
_cell.length_c   1.000
_cell.angle_alpha   90.00
_cell.angle_beta   90.00
_cell.angle_gamma   90.00
#
_symmetry.space_group_name_H-M   'P 1'
#
loop_
_entity.id
_entity.type
_entity.pdbx_description
1 polymer ?
#
loop_
_entity_poly.entity_id
_entity_poly.type
_entity_poly.pdbx_seq_one_letter_code
_entity_poly.pdbx_strand_id
1 'polypeptide(L)'
;MGFVPWRYVNSWYCNGCGLCCKEFEVVLTFHEWLKITKTFGAGVTRAGLNKFYMGKRSDGSCIFLYTAPDGKKLCGLQNNKPLACKVWPFKILNKPKYGGAKEAVFNYNGQDLFIYIDP
;
A
#
# COMPACT_ATOMS: atom_id res chain seq x y z
N MET A 1 17.98 3.59 -5.52
CA MET A 1 17.51 3.39 -4.13
C MET A 1 17.05 1.94 -4.01
N GLY A 2 17.55 1.19 -3.04
CA GLY A 2 17.42 -0.26 -2.97
C GLY A 2 16.43 -0.72 -1.92
N PHE A 3 15.67 -1.78 -2.23
CA PHE A 3 14.84 -2.48 -1.26
C PHE A 3 15.72 -3.14 -0.20
N VAL A 4 15.35 -3.00 1.07
CA VAL A 4 16.11 -3.61 2.19
C VAL A 4 15.34 -4.79 2.78
N PRO A 5 16.02 -5.88 3.21
CA PRO A 5 15.37 -6.96 3.96
C PRO A 5 14.65 -6.44 5.20
N TRP A 6 13.45 -6.97 5.46
CA TRP A 6 12.60 -6.48 6.56
C TRP A 6 13.27 -6.57 7.93
N ARG A 7 14.14 -7.57 8.15
CA ARG A 7 14.87 -7.77 9.41
C ARG A 7 15.88 -6.67 9.75
N TYR A 8 16.20 -5.79 8.81
CA TYR A 8 17.07 -4.64 9.06
C TYR A 8 16.32 -3.41 9.58
N VAL A 9 15.00 -3.43 9.57
CA VAL A 9 14.17 -2.32 10.01
C VAL A 9 13.59 -2.62 11.38
N ASN A 10 13.92 -1.79 12.36
CA ASN A 10 13.49 -1.98 13.75
C ASN A 10 12.00 -1.68 13.96
N SER A 11 11.46 -0.66 13.28
CA SER A 11 10.06 -0.30 13.37
C SER A 11 9.58 0.41 12.11
N TRP A 12 8.28 0.30 11.85
CA TRP A 12 7.62 1.02 10.78
C TRP A 12 6.25 1.53 11.25
N TYR A 13 5.96 2.80 10.97
CA TYR A 13 4.66 3.41 11.23
C TYR A 13 4.39 4.56 10.26
N CYS A 14 3.11 4.88 10.07
CA CYS A 14 2.71 6.05 9.29
C CYS A 14 2.98 7.32 10.11
N ASN A 15 3.87 8.19 9.62
CA ASN A 15 4.13 9.50 10.22
C ASN A 15 3.23 10.62 9.67
N GLY A 16 2.27 10.29 8.79
CA GLY A 16 1.37 11.28 8.17
C GLY A 16 2.01 12.13 7.07
N CYS A 17 3.08 11.65 6.41
CA CYS A 17 3.72 12.37 5.29
C CYS A 17 2.87 12.39 4.00
N GLY A 18 1.95 11.44 3.83
CA GLY A 18 1.09 11.32 2.65
C GLY A 18 1.77 10.81 1.37
N LEU A 19 3.08 10.49 1.40
CA LEU A 19 3.83 10.03 0.23
C LEU A 19 3.24 8.75 -0.38
N CYS A 20 2.87 7.77 0.46
CA CYS A 20 2.24 6.53 -0.02
C CYS A 20 0.94 6.77 -0.80
N CYS A 21 0.22 7.86 -0.49
CA CYS A 21 -1.01 8.24 -1.16
C CYS A 21 -0.77 9.01 -2.48
N LYS A 22 0.41 9.58 -2.68
CA LYS A 22 0.79 10.32 -3.89
C LYS A 22 1.58 9.45 -4.88
N GLU A 23 2.65 8.81 -4.42
CA GLU A 23 3.61 8.13 -5.28
C GLU A 23 3.11 6.79 -5.83
N PHE A 24 2.18 6.13 -5.12
CA PHE A 24 1.76 4.78 -5.48
C PHE A 24 0.38 4.76 -6.12
N GLU A 25 0.25 3.90 -7.13
CA GLU A 25 -1.03 3.51 -7.69
C GLU A 25 -1.56 2.29 -6.92
N VAL A 26 -2.68 2.49 -6.22
CA VAL A 26 -3.25 1.46 -5.36
C VAL A 26 -4.14 0.55 -6.19
N VAL A 27 -3.65 -0.65 -6.48
CA VAL A 27 -4.42 -1.72 -7.11
C VAL A 27 -5.38 -2.32 -6.08
N LEU A 28 -6.62 -2.55 -6.51
CA LEU A 28 -7.67 -3.17 -5.71
C LEU A 28 -7.95 -4.58 -6.24
N THR A 29 -8.13 -5.52 -5.33
CA THR A 29 -8.81 -6.77 -5.64
C THR A 29 -10.27 -6.49 -6.02
N PHE A 30 -10.93 -7.43 -6.69
CA PHE A 30 -12.35 -7.31 -7.01
C PHE A 30 -13.21 -7.10 -5.76
N HIS A 31 -12.91 -7.80 -4.67
CA HIS A 31 -13.67 -7.71 -3.42
C HIS A 31 -13.48 -6.34 -2.73
N GLU A 32 -12.26 -5.80 -2.73
CA GLU A 32 -11.98 -4.44 -2.23
C GLU A 32 -12.67 -3.39 -3.09
N TRP A 33 -12.60 -3.53 -4.41
CA TRP A 33 -13.28 -2.65 -5.36
C TRP A 33 -14.78 -2.62 -5.10
N LEU A 34 -15.45 -3.77 -5.04
CA LEU A 34 -16.88 -3.87 -4.71
C LEU A 34 -17.22 -3.20 -3.37
N LYS A 35 -16.41 -3.45 -2.34
CA LYS A 35 -16.65 -2.86 -1.01
C LYS A 35 -16.54 -1.33 -1.06
N ILE A 36 -15.51 -0.81 -1.72
CA ILE A 36 -15.26 0.63 -1.83
C ILE A 36 -16.36 1.30 -2.64
N THR A 37 -16.73 0.76 -3.81
CA THR A 37 -17.74 1.36 -4.69
C THR A 37 -19.13 1.32 -4.06
N LYS A 38 -19.48 0.25 -3.33
CA LYS A 38 -20.73 0.18 -2.56
C LYS A 38 -20.80 1.22 -1.45
N THR A 39 -19.67 1.52 -0.81
CA THR A 39 -19.64 2.42 0.36
C THR A 39 -19.50 3.89 -0.02
N PHE A 40 -18.72 4.19 -1.06
CA PHE A 40 -18.30 5.56 -1.39
C PHE A 40 -18.69 5.98 -2.83
N GLY A 41 -19.36 5.11 -3.58
CA GLY A 41 -19.73 5.33 -4.97
C GLY A 41 -18.64 4.93 -5.97
N ALA A 42 -19.01 4.73 -7.23
CA ALA A 42 -18.07 4.28 -8.27
C ALA A 42 -16.97 5.31 -8.57
N GLY A 43 -17.26 6.60 -8.41
CA GLY A 43 -16.35 7.71 -8.73
C GLY A 43 -15.07 7.80 -7.89
N VAL A 44 -14.98 7.03 -6.80
CA VAL A 44 -13.74 6.95 -6.00
C VAL A 44 -12.76 5.87 -6.49
N THR A 45 -13.09 5.18 -7.58
CA THR A 45 -12.26 4.14 -8.19
C THR A 45 -12.06 4.40 -9.68
N ARG A 46 -11.08 3.73 -10.28
CA ARG A 46 -10.82 3.73 -11.72
C ARG A 46 -10.66 2.30 -12.21
N ALA A 47 -11.37 1.93 -13.27
CA ALA A 47 -11.14 0.67 -13.97
C ALA A 47 -10.04 0.85 -15.02
N GLY A 48 -9.07 -0.07 -15.06
CA GLY A 48 -8.17 -0.25 -16.19
C GLY A 48 -8.54 -1.49 -16.99
N LEU A 49 -7.69 -1.90 -17.93
CA LEU A 49 -7.96 -3.03 -18.82
C LEU A 49 -8.26 -4.34 -18.05
N ASN A 50 -7.45 -4.67 -17.04
CA ASN A 50 -7.55 -5.93 -16.30
C ASN A 50 -7.48 -5.75 -14.76
N LYS A 51 -7.54 -4.51 -14.28
CA LYS A 51 -7.33 -4.18 -12.86
C LYS A 51 -8.23 -3.03 -12.43
N PHE A 52 -8.56 -3.02 -11.14
CA PHE A 52 -9.21 -1.90 -10.48
C PHE A 52 -8.18 -1.10 -9.69
N TYR A 53 -8.37 0.20 -9.66
CA TYR A 53 -7.48 1.14 -9.00
C TYR A 53 -8.26 2.08 -8.10
N MET A 54 -7.60 2.52 -7.04
CA MET A 54 -8.08 3.66 -6.27
C MET A 54 -8.06 4.93 -7.12
N GLY A 55 -9.08 5.76 -6.98
CA GLY A 55 -9.15 7.06 -7.65
C GLY A 55 -8.03 8.01 -7.22
N LYS A 56 -7.57 8.83 -8.16
CA LYS A 56 -6.62 9.91 -7.94
C LYS A 56 -7.29 11.26 -8.26
N ARG A 57 -6.90 12.30 -7.55
CA ARG A 57 -7.24 13.70 -7.87
C ARG A 57 -6.37 14.21 -9.01
N SER A 58 -6.70 15.39 -9.52
CA SER A 58 -5.92 16.07 -10.56
C SER A 58 -4.46 16.33 -10.17
N ASP A 59 -4.16 16.49 -8.87
CA ASP A 59 -2.79 16.67 -8.36
C ASP A 59 -2.02 15.35 -8.17
N GLY A 60 -2.58 14.22 -8.61
CA GLY A 60 -1.99 12.88 -8.46
C GLY A 60 -2.10 12.30 -7.05
N SER A 61 -2.75 12.97 -6.10
CA SER A 61 -3.01 12.41 -4.77
C SER A 61 -4.18 11.42 -4.78
N CYS A 62 -4.13 10.40 -3.91
CA CYS A 62 -5.25 9.52 -3.64
C CYS A 62 -6.49 10.34 -3.24
N ILE A 63 -7.66 9.96 -3.78
CA ILE A 63 -8.91 10.67 -3.52
C ILE A 63 -9.30 10.73 -2.03
N PHE A 64 -8.78 9.78 -1.23
CA PHE A 64 -8.99 9.71 0.22
C PHE A 64 -7.87 10.34 1.05
N LEU A 65 -6.86 10.98 0.44
CA LEU A 65 -5.84 11.74 1.18
C LEU A 65 -6.47 13.03 1.71
N TYR A 66 -6.34 13.34 2.99
CA TYR A 66 -6.77 14.63 3.53
C TYR A 66 -5.70 15.22 4.44
N THR A 67 -5.74 16.54 4.61
CA THR A 67 -4.87 17.26 5.55
C THR A 67 -5.65 17.46 6.85
N ALA A 68 -5.12 16.93 7.95
CA ALA A 68 -5.66 17.12 9.28
C ALA A 68 -5.36 18.55 9.80
N PRO A 69 -6.06 19.02 10.86
CA PRO A 69 -5.82 20.35 11.42
C PRO A 69 -4.37 20.62 11.86
N ASP A 70 -3.64 19.58 12.25
CA ASP A 70 -2.22 19.64 12.64
C ASP A 70 -1.25 19.60 11.45
N GLY A 71 -1.76 19.68 10.22
CA GLY A 71 -0.98 19.66 8.98
C GLY A 71 -0.59 18.26 8.49
N LYS A 72 -0.91 17.19 9.22
CA LYS A 72 -0.60 15.81 8.77
C LYS A 72 -1.46 15.41 7.57
N LYS A 73 -0.86 14.68 6.63
CA LYS A 73 -1.53 14.11 5.46
C LYS A 73 -1.95 12.67 5.76
N LEU A 74 -3.23 12.48 6.06
CA LEU A 74 -3.80 11.22 6.53
C LEU A 74 -4.77 10.61 5.51
N CYS A 75 -5.07 9.32 5.71
CA CYS A 75 -5.98 8.57 4.84
C CYS A 75 -7.39 8.52 5.44
N GLY A 76 -8.41 8.90 4.68
CA GLY A 76 -9.82 8.83 5.10
C GLY A 76 -10.40 7.41 5.17
N LEU A 77 -9.71 6.41 4.59
CA LEU A 77 -10.19 5.03 4.51
C LEU A 77 -9.80 4.15 5.70
N GLN A 78 -9.32 4.65 6.84
CA GLN A 78 -8.64 3.85 7.89
C GLN A 78 -9.17 2.40 8.07
N ASN A 79 -10.48 2.21 8.32
CA ASN A 79 -11.10 0.89 8.49
C ASN A 79 -11.35 0.09 7.19
N ASN A 80 -11.40 0.78 6.05
CA ASN A 80 -11.63 0.25 4.71
C ASN A 80 -10.37 0.28 3.82
N LYS A 81 -9.18 0.46 4.41
CA LYS A 81 -7.93 0.46 3.66
C LYS A 81 -7.77 -0.86 2.90
N PRO A 82 -7.47 -0.83 1.60
CA PRO A 82 -7.12 -2.04 0.87
C PRO A 82 -5.81 -2.61 1.40
N LEU A 83 -5.58 -3.90 1.18
CA LEU A 83 -4.41 -4.64 1.61
C LEU A 83 -3.13 -3.95 1.14
N ALA A 84 -3.08 -3.51 -0.12
CA ALA A 84 -1.95 -2.77 -0.67
C ALA A 84 -1.57 -1.53 0.17
N CYS A 85 -2.55 -0.79 0.72
CA CYS A 85 -2.28 0.34 1.60
C CYS A 85 -1.90 -0.08 3.03
N LYS A 86 -2.37 -1.24 3.50
CA LYS A 86 -2.06 -1.77 4.84
C LYS A 86 -0.65 -2.32 4.92
N VAL A 87 -0.18 -2.93 3.84
CA VAL A 87 1.14 -3.55 3.76
C VAL A 87 2.20 -2.64 3.14
N TRP A 88 1.86 -1.42 2.70
CA TRP A 88 2.90 -0.46 2.33
C TRP A 88 3.79 -0.18 3.56
N PRO A 89 5.12 -0.09 3.45
CA PRO A 89 5.98 -0.13 2.26
C PRO A 89 6.57 -1.52 1.96
N PHE A 90 5.99 -2.59 2.51
CA PHE A 90 6.50 -3.94 2.37
C PHE A 90 6.21 -4.52 0.98
N LYS A 91 7.24 -5.10 0.37
CA LYS A 91 7.15 -5.97 -0.81
C LYS A 91 7.28 -7.42 -0.39
N ILE A 92 6.19 -8.16 -0.56
CA ILE A 92 6.10 -9.59 -0.24
C ILE A 92 6.22 -10.37 -1.54
N LEU A 93 7.24 -11.22 -1.64
CA LEU A 93 7.58 -11.97 -2.85
C LEU A 93 7.67 -13.47 -2.57
N ASN A 94 7.37 -14.31 -3.56
CA ASN A 94 7.54 -15.76 -3.45
C ASN A 94 8.98 -16.23 -3.74
N LYS A 95 9.86 -15.32 -4.17
CA LYS A 95 11.27 -15.59 -4.49
C LYS A 95 12.13 -14.37 -4.09
N PRO A 96 13.39 -14.56 -3.67
CA PRO A 96 14.27 -13.45 -3.35
C PRO A 96 14.59 -12.66 -4.61
N LYS A 97 14.60 -11.32 -4.51
CA LYS A 97 14.82 -10.43 -5.67
C LYS A 97 15.84 -9.32 -5.45
N TYR A 98 16.04 -8.88 -4.20
CA TYR A 98 16.79 -7.65 -3.91
C TYR A 98 18.02 -7.90 -3.03
N GLY A 99 18.60 -9.10 -3.09
CA GLY A 99 19.71 -9.50 -2.20
C GLY A 99 19.22 -9.87 -0.79
N GLY A 100 20.16 -10.16 0.13
CA GLY A 100 19.86 -10.41 1.54
C GLY A 100 18.78 -11.47 1.79
N ALA A 101 18.78 -12.56 1.00
CA ALA A 101 17.69 -13.54 1.01
C ALA A 101 17.49 -14.19 2.40
N LYS A 102 18.57 -14.40 3.16
CA LYS A 102 18.53 -14.95 4.53
C LYS A 102 17.86 -14.01 5.52
N GLU A 103 17.93 -12.72 5.27
CA GLU A 103 17.36 -11.66 6.09
C GLU A 103 15.96 -11.27 5.61
N ALA A 104 15.67 -11.51 4.33
CA ALA A 104 14.36 -11.25 3.74
C ALA A 104 13.37 -12.38 3.96
N VAL A 105 13.84 -13.62 4.18
CA VAL A 105 12.95 -14.77 4.38
C VAL A 105 12.04 -14.58 5.60
N PHE A 106 10.79 -14.94 5.42
CA PHE A 106 9.73 -14.94 6.42
C PHE A 106 8.88 -16.18 6.18
N ASN A 107 8.91 -17.13 7.12
CA ASN A 107 8.09 -18.32 7.03
C ASN A 107 6.67 -18.01 7.53
N TYR A 108 5.70 -18.12 6.64
CA TYR A 108 4.28 -17.89 6.95
C TYR A 108 3.48 -19.13 6.56
N ASN A 109 2.88 -19.80 7.55
CA ASN A 109 2.10 -21.04 7.34
C ASN A 109 2.88 -22.12 6.56
N GLY A 110 4.17 -22.29 6.85
CA GLY A 110 5.03 -23.27 6.16
C GLY A 110 5.49 -22.85 4.77
N GLN A 111 5.06 -21.68 4.27
CA GLN A 111 5.54 -21.10 3.01
C GLN A 111 6.61 -20.04 3.28
N ASP A 112 7.73 -20.15 2.56
CA ASP A 112 8.75 -19.10 2.56
C ASP A 112 8.33 -17.94 1.66
N LEU A 113 8.21 -16.77 2.27
CA LEU A 113 8.05 -15.49 1.60
C LEU A 113 9.33 -14.67 1.78
N PHE A 114 9.62 -13.79 0.83
CA PHE A 114 10.76 -12.89 0.87
C PHE A 114 10.23 -11.46 0.98
N ILE A 115 10.38 -10.87 2.17
CA ILE A 115 9.83 -9.56 2.51
C ILE A 115 10.95 -8.52 2.48
N TYR A 116 10.69 -7.46 1.72
CA TYR A 116 11.56 -6.30 1.62
C TYR A 116 10.78 -5.02 1.92
N ILE A 117 11.49 -3.95 2.24
CA ILE A 117 10.92 -2.64 2.57
C ILE A 117 11.43 -1.61 1.55
N ASP A 118 10.53 -0.74 1.10
CA ASP A 118 10.84 0.51 0.41
C ASP A 118 11.06 1.62 1.46
N PRO A 119 12.31 2.01 1.77
CA PRO A 119 12.62 2.91 2.88
C PRO A 119 12.19 4.37 2.65
#